data_AF-D6WET9-F1
#
_entry.id   AF-D6WET9-F1
#
_cell.length_a   1.000
_cell.length_b   1.000
_cell.length_c   1.000
_cell.angle_alpha   90.00
_cell.angle_beta   90.00
_cell.angle_gamma   90.00
#
_symmetry.space_group_name_H-M   'P 1'
#
loop_
_entity.id
_entity.type
_entity.pdbx_description
1 polymer ?
#
loop_
_entity_poly.entity_id
_entity_poly.type
_entity_poly.pdbx_seq_one_letter_code
_entity_poly.pdbx_strand_id
1 'polypeptide(L)'
;MNILPKKRWHVRSKDNIARVRRDEAKAAEEEKARKDRAKLAEREARTELLRQRARERVPTNDFIPLSKEEAPAQTSHVNFFQEVEEGIADTKTTNKEHEKEQKEEKEKYEKQIGYLTYLGQDTNEALGKKNWYDELPDRFRNDKTEVGLKSKLREDPLSVMKKFLGDSGVGVKKSEEPVHKAVALTLKTIEKKAKKRARSSSEESRKSKKKHKKKKKKRKKRSSGESDSEEERVDFEKKRKLELLRMERLKREREERKRTEGLLAKLRGEKTEEEKEKPQTGGKKYNNQFNPELARQNYK
;
A
#
# COMPACT_ATOMS: atom_id res chain seq x y z
N MET A 1 -14.92 -15.91 50.72
CA MET A 1 -14.51 -14.53 50.38
C MET A 1 -13.10 -14.53 49.81
N ASN A 2 -12.82 -13.76 48.75
CA ASN A 2 -11.46 -13.61 48.23
C ASN A 2 -10.69 -12.55 49.05
N ILE A 3 -9.69 -12.98 49.81
CA ILE A 3 -8.86 -12.09 50.64
C ILE A 3 -7.57 -11.64 49.95
N LEU A 4 -7.22 -12.24 48.80
CA LEU A 4 -5.98 -11.97 48.07
C LEU A 4 -5.85 -10.50 47.64
N PRO A 5 -6.90 -9.82 47.13
CA PRO A 5 -6.81 -8.40 46.76
C PRO A 5 -6.49 -7.46 47.93
N LYS A 6 -6.71 -7.89 49.18
CA LYS A 6 -6.38 -7.12 50.39
C LYS A 6 -4.95 -7.35 50.87
N LYS A 7 -4.19 -8.25 50.24
CA LYS A 7 -2.81 -8.55 50.61
C LYS A 7 -1.84 -7.71 49.79
N ARG A 8 -0.84 -7.13 50.48
CA ARG A 8 0.18 -6.26 49.87
C ARG A 8 1.10 -6.98 48.88
N TRP A 9 1.22 -8.30 48.96
CA TRP A 9 2.02 -9.13 48.05
C TRP A 9 1.26 -9.59 46.81
N HIS A 10 -0.03 -9.26 46.68
CA HIS A 10 -0.84 -9.71 45.56
C HIS A 10 -0.34 -9.15 44.24
N VAL A 11 0.17 -10.02 43.36
CA VAL A 11 0.83 -9.66 42.10
C VAL A 11 -0.06 -8.80 41.20
N ARG A 12 -1.38 -9.05 41.18
CA ARG A 12 -2.33 -8.33 40.32
C ARG A 12 -2.88 -7.05 40.97
N SER A 13 -2.35 -6.65 42.14
CA SER A 13 -2.68 -5.36 42.73
C SER A 13 -2.09 -4.24 41.87
N LYS A 14 -2.83 -3.13 41.71
CA LYS A 14 -2.41 -1.98 40.90
C LYS A 14 -1.02 -1.49 41.29
N ASP A 15 -0.74 -1.43 42.59
CA ASP A 15 0.54 -0.95 43.12
C ASP A 15 1.71 -1.87 42.77
N ASN A 16 1.50 -3.19 42.82
CA ASN A 16 2.55 -4.15 42.49
C ASN A 16 2.81 -4.20 40.99
N ILE A 17 1.77 -4.13 40.17
CA ILE A 17 1.93 -4.01 38.72
C ILE A 17 2.67 -2.72 38.37
N ALA A 18 2.38 -1.59 39.05
CA ALA A 18 3.08 -0.34 38.83
C ALA A 18 4.57 -0.40 39.23
N ARG A 19 4.91 -1.12 40.30
CA ARG A 19 6.30 -1.37 40.70
C ARG A 19 7.05 -2.19 39.65
N VAL A 20 6.47 -3.32 39.23
CA VAL A 20 7.03 -4.17 38.18
C VAL A 20 7.25 -3.36 36.90
N ARG A 21 6.28 -2.55 36.47
CA ARG A 21 6.45 -1.68 35.30
C ARG A 21 7.57 -0.65 35.45
N ARG A 22 7.76 -0.08 36.64
CA ARG A 22 8.86 0.86 36.89
C ARG A 22 10.21 0.14 36.79
N ASP A 23 10.31 -1.05 37.37
CA ASP A 23 11.54 -1.84 37.36
C ASP A 23 11.86 -2.34 35.94
N GLU A 24 10.86 -2.80 35.19
CA GLU A 24 10.97 -3.17 33.78
C GLU A 24 11.37 -1.96 32.91
N ALA A 25 10.76 -0.80 33.13
CA ALA A 25 11.10 0.43 32.42
C ALA A 25 12.55 0.84 32.69
N LYS A 26 12.98 0.80 33.96
CA LYS A 26 14.35 1.11 34.36
C LYS A 26 15.35 0.13 33.72
N ALA A 27 15.06 -1.17 33.74
CA ALA A 27 15.89 -2.17 33.10
C ALA A 27 15.98 -1.95 31.57
N ALA A 28 14.88 -1.57 30.93
CA ALA A 28 14.86 -1.26 29.50
C ALA A 28 15.65 0.01 29.16
N GLU A 29 15.61 1.05 30.02
CA GLU A 29 16.40 2.26 29.87
C GLU A 29 17.91 1.99 30.02
N GLU A 30 18.30 1.20 31.02
CA GLU A 30 19.69 0.80 31.23
C GLU A 30 20.24 -0.03 30.05
N GLU A 31 19.44 -0.96 29.50
CA GLU A 31 19.84 -1.73 28.32
C GLU A 31 19.99 -0.84 27.08
N LYS A 32 19.08 0.12 26.88
CA LYS A 32 19.19 1.11 25.80
C LYS A 32 20.45 1.96 25.95
N ALA A 33 20.71 2.50 27.13
CA ALA A 33 21.92 3.28 27.40
C ALA A 33 23.21 2.48 27.12
N ARG A 34 23.25 1.19 27.49
CA ARG A 34 24.38 0.32 27.15
C ARG A 34 24.53 0.11 25.64
N LYS A 35 23.42 -0.13 24.93
CA LYS A 35 23.43 -0.28 23.46
C LYS A 35 23.89 1.00 22.78
N ASP A 36 23.42 2.15 23.23
CA ASP A 36 23.77 3.44 22.63
C ASP A 36 25.24 3.78 22.88
N ARG A 37 25.76 3.48 24.07
CA ARG A 37 27.21 3.57 24.35
C ARG A 37 28.03 2.65 23.45
N ALA A 38 27.58 1.42 23.23
CA ALA A 38 28.27 0.48 22.35
C ALA A 38 28.28 0.95 20.88
N LYS A 39 27.14 1.46 20.38
CA LYS A 39 27.05 2.03 19.03
C LYS A 39 27.95 3.25 18.86
N LEU A 40 28.02 4.12 19.88
CA LEU A 40 28.88 5.29 19.87
C LEU A 40 30.36 4.87 19.82
N ALA A 41 30.77 3.91 20.65
CA ALA A 41 32.11 3.34 20.62
C ALA A 41 32.45 2.69 19.26
N GLU A 42 31.50 1.98 18.65
CA GLU A 42 31.67 1.40 17.30
C GLU A 42 31.85 2.49 16.24
N ARG A 43 31.04 3.56 16.31
CA ARG A 43 31.15 4.71 15.41
C ARG A 43 32.52 5.36 15.54
N GLU A 44 32.95 5.65 16.76
CA GLU A 44 34.27 6.24 17.04
C GLU A 44 35.41 5.34 16.56
N ALA A 45 35.39 4.05 16.89
CA ALA A 45 36.40 3.09 16.44
C ALA A 45 36.50 3.03 14.91
N ARG A 46 35.35 3.04 14.22
CA ARG A 46 35.31 3.08 12.75
C ARG A 46 35.91 4.38 12.22
N THR A 47 35.59 5.53 12.81
CA THR A 47 36.15 6.81 12.38
C THR A 47 37.65 6.88 12.63
N GLU A 48 38.13 6.34 13.74
CA GLU A 48 39.55 6.34 14.08
C GLU A 48 40.34 5.44 13.12
N LEU A 49 39.81 4.26 12.78
CA LEU A 49 40.39 3.40 11.75
C LEU A 49 40.52 4.15 10.40
N LEU A 50 39.48 4.87 9.98
CA LEU A 50 39.53 5.67 8.76
C LEU A 50 40.54 6.81 8.85
N ARG A 51 40.67 7.47 10.01
CA ARG A 51 41.68 8.51 10.25
C ARG A 51 43.09 7.94 10.18
N GLN A 52 43.34 6.79 10.81
CA GLN A 52 44.64 6.10 10.74
C GLN A 52 45.00 5.76 9.30
N ARG A 53 44.07 5.16 8.55
CA ARG A 53 44.27 4.85 7.12
C ARG A 53 44.51 6.10 6.27
N ALA A 54 43.87 7.23 6.60
CA ALA A 54 44.11 8.50 5.91
C ALA A 54 45.51 9.06 6.20
N ARG A 55 45.95 9.00 7.47
CA ARG A 55 47.30 9.41 7.88
C ARG A 55 48.40 8.57 7.21
N GLU A 56 48.17 7.27 7.03
CA GLU A 56 49.11 6.41 6.29
C GLU A 56 49.20 6.76 4.80
N ARG A 57 48.08 7.21 4.20
CA ARG A 57 48.00 7.53 2.77
C ARG A 57 48.56 8.91 2.40
N VAL A 58 48.40 9.88 3.29
CA VAL A 58 48.84 11.26 3.07
C VAL A 58 49.94 11.55 4.08
N PRO A 59 51.24 11.45 3.69
CA PRO A 59 52.33 11.80 4.58
C PRO A 59 52.22 13.26 4.97
N THR A 60 52.16 13.54 6.27
CA THR A 60 51.98 14.87 6.87
C THR A 60 53.24 15.74 6.81
N ASN A 61 54.12 15.51 5.83
CA ASN A 61 55.39 16.22 5.72
C ASN A 61 55.24 17.65 5.15
N ASP A 62 54.10 17.96 4.54
CA ASP A 62 53.80 19.28 3.97
C ASP A 62 52.96 20.18 4.90
N PHE A 63 52.64 19.72 6.11
CA PHE A 63 51.85 20.48 7.07
C PHE A 63 52.78 21.32 7.97
N ILE A 64 52.85 22.62 7.70
CA ILE A 64 53.53 23.58 8.58
C ILE A 64 52.74 23.64 9.90
N PRO A 65 53.32 23.23 11.05
CA PRO A 65 52.65 23.37 12.33
C PRO A 65 52.54 24.87 12.64
N LEU A 66 51.32 25.39 12.68
CA LEU A 66 51.06 26.76 13.11
C LEU A 66 51.49 26.86 14.59
N SER A 67 52.65 27.49 14.82
CA SER A 67 53.26 27.68 16.13
C SER A 67 52.26 28.32 17.09
N LYS A 68 52.07 27.67 18.23
CA LYS A 68 51.12 28.03 19.29
C LYS A 68 51.67 29.12 20.21
N GLU A 69 52.34 30.11 19.63
CA GLU A 69 52.85 31.27 20.35
C GLU A 69 52.39 32.51 19.56
N GLU A 70 51.71 33.41 20.27
CA GLU A 70 51.11 34.67 19.77
C GLU A 70 49.69 34.57 19.19
N ALA A 71 48.71 34.40 20.09
CA ALA A 71 47.36 34.92 19.87
C ALA A 71 47.06 35.96 20.97
N PRO A 72 46.83 37.25 20.62
CA PRO A 72 46.51 38.28 21.60
C PRO A 72 45.15 38.01 22.25
N ALA A 73 45.06 38.36 23.54
CA ALA A 73 43.85 38.24 24.33
C ALA A 73 42.66 38.96 23.68
N GLN A 74 41.47 38.35 23.82
CA GLN A 74 40.14 38.95 23.61
C GLN A 74 39.44 38.81 22.25
N THR A 75 39.50 37.64 21.64
CA THR A 75 38.32 37.11 20.94
C THR A 75 38.07 35.70 21.45
N SER A 76 36.88 35.42 22.00
CA SER A 76 36.51 34.03 22.35
C SER A 76 36.64 33.18 21.09
N HIS A 77 37.46 32.14 21.13
CA HIS A 77 37.59 31.20 20.01
C HIS A 77 36.19 30.69 19.65
N VAL A 78 35.71 31.03 18.46
CA VAL A 78 34.42 30.55 17.96
C VAL A 78 34.63 29.07 17.64
N ASN A 79 34.28 28.21 18.60
CA ASN A 79 34.31 26.78 18.42
C ASN A 79 33.17 26.38 17.47
N PHE A 80 33.45 26.39 16.16
CA PHE A 80 32.50 25.95 15.13
C PHE A 80 31.98 24.52 15.35
N PHE A 81 32.71 23.72 16.15
CA PHE A 81 32.37 22.34 16.48
C PHE A 81 31.86 22.14 17.91
N GLN A 82 31.61 23.22 18.67
CA GLN A 82 31.09 23.12 20.04
C GLN A 82 29.79 22.32 20.07
N GLU A 83 28.88 22.55 19.12
CA GLU A 83 27.62 21.81 19.02
C GLU A 83 27.80 20.32 18.68
N VAL A 84 28.89 19.96 18.00
CA VAL A 84 29.20 18.56 17.67
C VAL A 84 29.79 17.86 18.88
N GLU A 85 30.70 18.51 19.60
CA GLU A 85 31.32 17.99 20.83
C GLU A 85 30.32 17.88 21.98
N GLU A 86 29.36 18.80 22.07
CA GLU A 86 28.24 18.72 23.02
C GLU A 86 27.18 17.66 22.63
N GLY A 87 27.36 16.94 21.50
CA GLY A 87 26.43 15.90 21.03
C GLY A 87 25.09 16.44 20.51
N ILE A 88 25.01 17.75 20.27
CA ILE A 88 23.81 18.48 19.87
C ILE A 88 23.59 18.40 18.36
N ALA A 89 24.66 18.41 17.55
CA ALA A 89 24.57 18.41 16.10
C ALA A 89 23.96 17.12 15.52
N ASP A 90 24.19 15.97 16.15
CA ASP A 90 23.58 14.70 15.75
C ASP A 90 22.10 14.58 16.15
N THR A 91 21.62 15.43 17.07
CA THR A 91 20.30 15.32 17.70
C THR A 91 19.33 16.46 17.36
N LYS A 92 19.80 17.63 16.90
CA LYS A 92 18.93 18.81 16.67
C LYS A 92 18.27 18.91 15.29
N THR A 93 18.68 18.11 14.31
CA THR A 93 18.15 18.23 12.93
C THR A 93 17.54 16.93 12.42
N THR A 94 16.71 16.29 13.23
CA THR A 94 15.63 15.49 12.63
C THR A 94 14.75 16.43 11.81
N ASN A 95 14.43 16.06 10.57
CA ASN A 95 13.54 16.87 9.76
C ASN A 95 12.19 16.97 10.50
N LYS A 96 11.80 18.18 10.91
CA LYS A 96 10.52 18.43 11.60
C LYS A 96 9.33 17.92 10.80
N GLU A 97 9.46 17.88 9.47
CA GLU A 97 8.45 17.30 8.59
C GLU A 97 8.38 15.77 8.72
N HIS A 98 9.52 15.09 8.89
CA HIS A 98 9.58 13.64 9.03
C HIS A 98 9.01 13.15 10.37
N GLU A 99 9.17 13.91 11.45
CA GLU A 99 8.52 13.57 12.73
C GLU A 99 7.00 13.76 12.67
N LYS A 100 6.54 14.81 11.98
CA LYS A 100 5.12 15.04 11.72
C LYS A 100 4.55 13.94 10.82
N GLU A 101 5.24 13.59 9.75
CA GLU A 101 4.85 12.53 8.84
C GLU A 101 4.75 11.18 9.56
N GLN A 102 5.74 10.80 10.37
CA GLN A 102 5.66 9.59 11.20
C GLN A 102 4.50 9.62 12.19
N LYS A 103 4.18 10.78 12.76
CA LYS A 103 3.05 10.91 13.68
C LYS A 103 1.72 10.76 12.94
N GLU A 104 1.59 11.38 11.77
CA GLU A 104 0.44 11.21 10.90
C GLU A 104 0.30 9.78 10.39
N GLU A 105 1.40 9.10 10.04
CA GLU A 105 1.38 7.69 9.64
C GLU A 105 0.94 6.78 10.78
N LYS A 106 1.42 7.03 12.01
CA LYS A 106 0.97 6.32 13.21
C LYS A 106 -0.52 6.57 13.45
N GLU A 107 -0.98 7.81 13.36
CA GLU A 107 -2.40 8.15 13.52
C GLU A 107 -3.25 7.55 12.39
N LYS A 108 -2.78 7.54 11.15
CA LYS A 108 -3.46 6.86 10.02
C LYS A 108 -3.54 5.37 10.25
N TYR A 109 -2.48 4.74 10.75
CA TYR A 109 -2.43 3.32 11.10
C TYR A 109 -3.35 2.99 12.28
N GLU A 110 -3.34 3.80 13.33
CA GLU A 110 -4.23 3.67 14.48
C GLU A 110 -5.69 3.90 14.10
N LYS A 111 -5.97 4.86 13.21
CA LYS A 111 -7.31 5.06 12.60
C LYS A 111 -7.70 3.85 11.74
N GLN A 112 -6.77 3.32 10.95
CA GLN A 112 -7.02 2.16 10.08
C GLN A 112 -7.28 0.88 10.87
N ILE A 113 -6.62 0.71 12.02
CA ILE A 113 -6.86 -0.43 12.92
C ILE A 113 -8.07 -0.20 13.84
N GLY A 114 -8.50 1.05 14.00
CA GLY A 114 -9.60 1.42 14.87
C GLY A 114 -9.19 1.63 16.34
N TYR A 115 -7.90 1.81 16.62
CA TYR A 115 -7.42 2.27 17.93
C TYR A 115 -7.74 3.75 18.18
N LEU A 116 -7.70 4.57 17.12
CA LEU A 116 -7.96 6.01 17.18
C LEU A 116 -9.28 6.40 16.46
N THR A 117 -10.16 5.44 16.20
CA THR A 117 -11.51 5.74 15.71
C THR A 117 -12.41 6.02 16.90
N TYR A 118 -12.78 7.28 17.10
CA TYR A 118 -13.76 7.63 18.11
C TYR A 118 -15.15 7.32 17.57
N LEU A 119 -15.97 6.69 18.42
CA LEU A 119 -17.36 6.39 18.12
C LEU A 119 -18.11 7.70 17.77
N GLY A 120 -18.61 7.79 16.54
CA GLY A 120 -19.35 8.98 16.06
C GLY A 120 -18.59 9.91 15.11
N GLN A 121 -17.33 9.65 14.76
CA GLN A 121 -16.57 10.53 13.84
C GLN A 121 -17.09 10.51 12.40
N ASP A 122 -17.64 9.39 11.94
CA ASP A 122 -18.20 9.24 10.59
C ASP A 122 -19.72 9.50 10.54
N THR A 123 -20.34 9.98 11.61
CA THR A 123 -21.77 10.31 11.55
C THR A 123 -21.99 11.53 10.66
N ASN A 124 -23.11 11.53 9.94
CA ASN A 124 -23.47 12.62 9.03
C ASN A 124 -23.56 13.98 9.73
N GLU A 125 -23.90 13.97 11.03
CA GLU A 125 -23.87 15.13 11.92
C GLU A 125 -22.45 15.70 12.12
N ALA A 126 -21.45 14.84 12.38
CA ALA A 126 -20.06 15.26 12.58
C ALA A 126 -19.41 15.73 11.28
N LEU A 127 -19.78 15.13 10.15
CA LEU A 127 -19.29 15.49 8.81
C LEU A 127 -20.03 16.69 8.20
N GLY A 128 -21.08 17.21 8.86
CA GLY A 128 -21.94 18.26 8.33
C GLY A 128 -22.68 17.88 7.03
N LYS A 129 -22.73 16.58 6.71
CA LYS A 129 -23.43 16.07 5.53
C LYS A 129 -24.89 15.89 5.88
N LYS A 130 -25.79 16.48 5.10
CA LYS A 130 -27.22 16.22 5.22
C LYS A 130 -27.57 14.94 4.48
N ASN A 131 -28.47 14.14 5.05
CA ASN A 131 -28.97 12.98 4.34
C ASN A 131 -29.93 13.42 3.23
N TRP A 132 -30.10 12.57 2.22
CA TRP A 132 -31.06 12.80 1.14
C TRP A 132 -32.51 12.97 1.62
N TYR A 133 -32.84 12.50 2.84
CA TYR A 133 -34.15 12.68 3.47
C TYR A 133 -34.25 13.95 4.32
N ASP A 134 -33.13 14.59 4.69
CA ASP A 134 -33.11 15.86 5.42
C ASP A 134 -33.23 17.07 4.47
N GLU A 135 -32.86 16.89 3.20
CA GLU A 135 -33.02 17.89 2.15
C GLU A 135 -34.29 17.63 1.35
N LEU A 136 -35.20 18.61 1.33
CA LEU A 136 -36.37 18.56 0.46
C LEU A 136 -35.90 18.62 -1.00
N PRO A 137 -36.39 17.74 -1.89
CA PRO A 137 -36.11 17.83 -3.31
C PRO A 137 -36.49 19.22 -3.84
N ASP A 138 -35.58 19.84 -4.60
CA ASP A 138 -35.81 21.16 -5.18
C ASP A 138 -36.88 21.07 -6.28
N ARG A 139 -38.13 21.40 -5.92
CA ARG A 139 -39.28 21.37 -6.83
C ARG A 139 -39.33 22.57 -7.77
N PHE A 140 -38.46 23.58 -7.57
CA PHE A 140 -38.44 24.82 -8.35
C PHE A 140 -37.31 24.87 -9.38
N ARG A 141 -36.38 23.90 -9.35
CA ARG A 141 -35.42 23.70 -10.44
C ARG A 141 -36.14 23.18 -11.67
N ASN A 142 -36.33 24.07 -12.65
CA ASN A 142 -36.76 23.74 -14.01
C ASN A 142 -35.63 23.04 -14.79
N ASP A 143 -35.12 21.92 -14.27
CA ASP A 143 -34.29 21.02 -15.04
C ASP A 143 -35.23 20.24 -15.98
N LYS A 144 -35.44 20.79 -17.18
CA LYS A 144 -36.34 20.27 -18.22
C LYS A 144 -35.96 18.86 -18.74
N THR A 145 -34.94 18.22 -18.16
CA THR A 145 -34.49 16.88 -18.54
C THR A 145 -35.09 15.87 -17.57
N GLU A 146 -36.31 15.42 -17.88
CA GLU A 146 -36.90 14.31 -17.14
C GLU A 146 -36.00 13.07 -17.23
N VAL A 147 -35.53 12.59 -16.09
CA VAL A 147 -34.75 11.35 -16.01
C VAL A 147 -35.69 10.18 -16.33
N GLY A 148 -35.27 9.32 -17.27
CA GLY A 148 -36.00 8.09 -17.58
C GLY A 148 -37.16 8.22 -18.59
N LEU A 149 -37.18 9.25 -19.46
CA LEU A 149 -38.21 9.39 -20.50
C LEU A 149 -38.49 8.11 -21.31
N LYS A 150 -37.45 7.31 -21.59
CA LYS A 150 -37.57 6.05 -22.35
C LYS A 150 -38.37 4.97 -21.61
N SER A 151 -38.20 4.83 -20.29
CA SER A 151 -38.97 3.84 -19.52
C SER A 151 -40.41 4.33 -19.36
N LYS A 152 -40.60 5.62 -19.05
CA LYS A 152 -41.93 6.24 -18.95
C LYS A 152 -42.75 6.05 -20.24
N LEU A 153 -42.15 6.32 -21.40
CA LEU A 153 -42.81 6.11 -22.70
C LEU A 153 -43.08 4.63 -23.02
N ARG A 154 -42.24 3.71 -22.54
CA ARG A 154 -42.40 2.26 -22.76
C ARG A 154 -43.47 1.65 -21.85
N GLU A 155 -43.58 2.17 -20.64
CA GLU A 155 -44.47 1.68 -19.58
C GLU A 155 -45.79 2.48 -19.51
N ASP A 156 -46.00 3.43 -20.41
CA ASP A 156 -47.25 4.19 -20.53
C ASP A 156 -48.40 3.28 -21.03
N PRO A 157 -49.46 3.07 -20.22
CA PRO A 157 -50.61 2.26 -20.62
C PRO A 157 -51.37 2.83 -21.82
N LEU A 158 -51.32 4.15 -22.05
CA LEU A 158 -51.96 4.77 -23.21
C LEU A 158 -51.29 4.35 -24.53
N SER A 159 -49.97 4.16 -24.51
CA SER A 159 -49.21 3.62 -25.65
C SER A 159 -49.64 2.19 -26.00
N VAL A 160 -50.01 1.40 -24.98
CA VAL A 160 -50.53 0.05 -25.15
C VAL A 160 -51.98 0.09 -25.66
N MET A 161 -52.85 0.88 -25.03
CA MET A 161 -54.24 1.04 -25.45
C MET A 161 -54.37 1.53 -26.89
N LYS A 162 -53.55 2.49 -27.32
CA LYS A 162 -53.55 3.02 -28.69
C LYS A 162 -53.24 1.95 -29.75
N LYS A 163 -52.50 0.88 -29.40
CA LYS A 163 -52.25 -0.25 -30.30
C LYS A 163 -53.49 -1.12 -30.48
N PHE A 164 -54.30 -1.26 -29.44
CA PHE A 164 -55.51 -2.09 -29.45
C PHE A 164 -56.74 -1.34 -29.99
N LEU A 165 -56.78 -0.01 -29.84
CA LEU A 165 -57.89 0.83 -30.32
C LEU A 165 -57.84 1.15 -31.82
N GLY A 166 -56.83 0.67 -32.55
CA GLY A 166 -56.72 0.70 -34.02
C GLY A 166 -57.27 1.98 -34.66
N ASP A 167 -56.46 3.04 -34.71
CA ASP A 167 -56.69 4.35 -35.36
C ASP A 167 -58.12 4.62 -35.88
N SER A 168 -59.07 4.66 -34.96
CA SER A 168 -60.45 5.08 -35.21
C SER A 168 -60.48 6.59 -35.02
N GLY A 169 -60.16 7.28 -36.12
CA GLY A 169 -59.72 8.68 -36.14
C GLY A 169 -60.73 9.72 -35.63
N VAL A 170 -60.15 10.80 -35.11
CA VAL A 170 -60.67 12.16 -35.21
C VAL A 170 -59.47 13.06 -35.51
N GLY A 171 -59.53 13.79 -36.63
CA GLY A 171 -58.47 14.69 -37.07
C GLY A 171 -58.22 15.79 -36.04
N VAL A 172 -57.05 15.76 -35.41
CA VAL A 172 -56.47 16.92 -34.75
C VAL A 172 -55.30 17.41 -35.62
N LYS A 173 -55.40 18.67 -36.01
CA LYS A 173 -54.51 19.39 -36.89
C LYS A 173 -53.04 19.17 -36.49
N LYS A 174 -52.20 18.92 -37.49
CA LYS A 174 -50.75 19.16 -37.39
C LYS A 174 -50.54 20.63 -37.01
N SER A 175 -50.19 20.88 -35.76
CA SER A 175 -49.46 22.08 -35.37
C SER A 175 -48.25 21.62 -34.58
N GLU A 176 -47.09 22.05 -35.08
CA GLU A 176 -45.76 22.01 -34.47
C GLU A 176 -44.97 20.69 -34.64
N GLU A 177 -43.87 20.81 -35.38
CA GLU A 177 -42.90 19.75 -35.63
C GLU A 177 -42.17 19.36 -34.33
N PRO A 178 -42.13 18.08 -33.95
CA PRO A 178 -41.18 17.61 -32.95
C PRO A 178 -39.87 17.22 -33.62
N VAL A 179 -38.78 17.84 -33.16
CA VAL A 179 -37.36 17.69 -33.55
C VAL A 179 -36.82 16.24 -33.43
N HIS A 180 -37.66 15.26 -33.07
CA HIS A 180 -37.27 13.88 -32.79
C HIS A 180 -37.31 12.92 -34.00
N LYS A 181 -37.81 13.35 -35.17
CA LYS A 181 -37.83 12.49 -36.38
C LYS A 181 -36.44 12.19 -36.96
N ALA A 182 -35.46 13.06 -36.74
CA ALA A 182 -34.11 12.90 -37.29
C ALA A 182 -33.33 11.71 -36.66
N VAL A 183 -33.64 11.32 -35.42
CA VAL A 183 -32.91 10.26 -34.70
C VAL A 183 -33.41 8.85 -35.06
N ALA A 184 -34.65 8.72 -35.54
CA ALA A 184 -35.22 7.41 -35.88
C ALA A 184 -34.73 6.85 -37.23
N LEU A 185 -34.27 7.72 -38.15
CA LEU A 185 -33.76 7.30 -39.47
C LEU A 185 -32.30 6.82 -39.42
N THR A 186 -31.52 7.20 -38.41
CA THR A 186 -30.11 6.79 -38.26
C THR A 186 -29.94 5.38 -37.65
N LEU A 187 -30.98 4.81 -37.01
CA LEU A 187 -30.89 3.50 -36.37
C LEU A 187 -31.19 2.31 -37.30
N LYS A 188 -31.98 2.51 -38.37
CA LYS A 188 -32.26 1.45 -39.37
C LYS A 188 -31.05 1.07 -40.22
N THR A 189 -30.04 1.95 -40.32
CA THR A 189 -28.79 1.70 -41.06
C THR A 189 -27.74 0.98 -40.21
N ILE A 190 -27.86 0.96 -38.88
CA ILE A 190 -26.90 0.31 -37.97
C ILE A 190 -27.24 -1.17 -37.73
N GLU A 191 -28.53 -1.54 -37.67
CA GLU A 191 -28.95 -2.93 -37.43
C GLU A 191 -28.59 -3.91 -38.57
N LYS A 192 -28.44 -3.43 -39.82
CA LYS A 192 -28.11 -4.30 -40.96
C LYS A 192 -26.63 -4.76 -40.99
N LYS A 193 -25.72 -4.15 -40.20
CA LYS A 193 -24.31 -4.57 -40.12
C LYS A 193 -24.02 -5.59 -39.00
N ALA A 194 -24.92 -5.78 -38.04
CA ALA A 194 -24.68 -6.68 -36.90
C ALA A 194 -25.02 -8.17 -37.15
N LYS A 195 -25.80 -8.49 -38.20
CA LYS A 195 -26.28 -9.86 -38.47
C LYS A 195 -25.34 -10.77 -39.29
N LYS A 196 -24.09 -10.36 -39.59
CA LYS A 196 -23.12 -11.19 -40.35
C LYS A 196 -21.93 -11.73 -39.56
N ARG A 197 -21.88 -11.62 -38.23
CA ARG A 197 -20.79 -12.16 -37.41
C ARG A 197 -21.28 -12.88 -36.16
N ALA A 198 -21.94 -14.02 -36.35
CA ALA A 198 -22.16 -15.00 -35.29
C ALA A 198 -22.44 -16.38 -35.89
N ARG A 199 -21.42 -16.99 -36.51
CA ARG A 199 -21.41 -18.43 -36.85
C ARG A 199 -19.97 -18.96 -36.81
N SER A 200 -19.67 -19.68 -35.72
CA SER A 200 -18.57 -20.63 -35.43
C SER A 200 -17.98 -20.28 -34.06
N SER A 201 -17.63 -21.17 -33.14
CA SER A 201 -17.67 -22.63 -33.01
C SER A 201 -17.35 -22.87 -31.52
N SER A 202 -18.06 -23.75 -30.82
CA SER A 202 -17.50 -24.66 -29.80
C SER A 202 -18.64 -25.38 -29.07
N GLU A 203 -18.80 -26.66 -29.38
CA GLU A 203 -19.22 -27.73 -28.46
C GLU A 203 -18.29 -27.72 -27.22
N GLU A 204 -18.55 -28.28 -26.03
CA GLU A 204 -19.29 -29.49 -25.73
C GLU A 204 -19.65 -29.58 -24.23
N SER A 205 -20.61 -30.46 -23.99
CA SER A 205 -21.25 -30.87 -22.74
C SER A 205 -20.35 -31.31 -21.57
N ARG A 206 -20.87 -31.16 -20.33
CA ARG A 206 -21.14 -32.28 -19.40
C ARG A 206 -21.88 -31.83 -18.13
N LYS A 207 -23.10 -32.34 -17.99
CA LYS A 207 -24.06 -32.11 -16.90
C LYS A 207 -23.90 -33.25 -15.88
N SER A 208 -23.47 -32.97 -14.65
CA SER A 208 -23.47 -33.98 -13.57
C SER A 208 -24.51 -33.63 -12.51
N LYS A 209 -25.54 -34.47 -12.40
CA LYS A 209 -26.54 -34.49 -11.32
C LYS A 209 -25.91 -35.17 -10.10
N LYS A 210 -25.90 -34.56 -8.91
CA LYS A 210 -25.67 -35.28 -7.65
C LYS A 210 -26.79 -35.03 -6.63
N LYS A 211 -27.33 -36.16 -6.20
CA LYS A 211 -28.48 -36.39 -5.31
C LYS A 211 -28.24 -35.87 -3.89
N HIS A 212 -29.32 -35.43 -3.25
CA HIS A 212 -29.40 -35.18 -1.82
C HIS A 212 -29.07 -36.45 -1.01
N LYS A 213 -28.13 -36.34 -0.06
CA LYS A 213 -27.91 -37.34 0.99
C LYS A 213 -28.03 -36.66 2.35
N LYS A 214 -29.18 -36.88 3.01
CA LYS A 214 -29.40 -36.54 4.43
C LYS A 214 -28.30 -37.23 5.28
N LYS A 215 -27.53 -36.46 6.04
CA LYS A 215 -26.66 -36.99 7.11
C LYS A 215 -27.17 -36.53 8.48
N LYS A 216 -27.40 -37.52 9.34
CA LYS A 216 -27.80 -37.42 10.75
C LYS A 216 -26.81 -36.56 11.54
N LYS A 217 -27.34 -35.64 12.36
CA LYS A 217 -26.59 -34.91 13.39
C LYS A 217 -26.10 -35.90 14.45
N LYS A 218 -24.79 -36.13 14.57
CA LYS A 218 -24.17 -36.69 15.78
C LYS A 218 -23.61 -35.53 16.60
N ARG A 219 -24.08 -35.40 17.84
CA ARG A 219 -23.57 -34.47 18.86
C ARG A 219 -22.10 -34.81 19.14
N LYS A 220 -21.17 -33.90 18.88
CA LYS A 220 -19.80 -34.00 19.40
C LYS A 220 -19.80 -33.44 20.83
N LYS A 221 -19.38 -34.27 21.78
CA LYS A 221 -18.94 -33.81 23.10
C LYS A 221 -17.63 -33.04 22.92
N ARG A 222 -17.52 -31.90 23.60
CA ARG A 222 -16.33 -31.05 23.66
C ARG A 222 -15.24 -31.78 24.46
N SER A 223 -14.09 -32.03 23.84
CA SER A 223 -12.82 -32.23 24.53
C SER A 223 -12.11 -30.87 24.59
N SER A 224 -12.05 -30.28 25.77
CA SER A 224 -11.22 -29.13 26.08
C SER A 224 -9.82 -29.64 26.39
N GLY A 225 -8.83 -29.34 25.55
CA GLY A 225 -7.44 -29.71 25.83
C GLY A 225 -6.42 -29.49 24.72
N GLU A 226 -6.82 -29.08 23.52
CA GLU A 226 -5.94 -29.11 22.33
C GLU A 226 -6.03 -27.82 21.51
N SER A 227 -6.13 -26.66 22.18
CA SER A 227 -6.20 -25.35 21.51
C SER A 227 -4.88 -24.58 21.55
N ASP A 228 -4.01 -24.86 22.52
CA ASP A 228 -2.77 -24.11 22.74
C ASP A 228 -1.67 -24.52 21.74
N SER A 229 -1.67 -25.78 21.29
CA SER A 229 -0.66 -26.32 20.38
C SER A 229 -0.90 -26.01 18.89
N GLU A 230 -2.13 -25.67 18.49
CA GLU A 230 -2.41 -25.27 17.11
C GLU A 230 -2.04 -23.80 16.87
N GLU A 231 -2.23 -22.92 17.86
CA GLU A 231 -1.88 -21.50 17.73
C GLU A 231 -0.36 -21.29 17.60
N GLU A 232 0.45 -22.01 18.39
CA GLU A 232 1.92 -21.95 18.27
C GLU A 232 2.44 -22.47 16.92
N ARG A 233 1.82 -23.53 16.37
CA ARG A 233 2.19 -24.07 15.05
C ARG A 233 1.88 -23.08 13.94
N VAL A 234 0.71 -22.44 14.00
CA VAL A 234 0.30 -21.42 13.03
C VAL A 234 1.23 -20.21 13.10
N ASP A 235 1.67 -19.80 14.28
CA ASP A 235 2.62 -18.70 14.43
C ASP A 235 4.05 -19.04 13.99
N PHE A 236 4.49 -20.28 14.21
CA PHE A 236 5.75 -20.78 13.66
C PHE A 236 5.74 -20.79 12.11
N GLU A 237 4.64 -21.24 11.50
CA GLU A 237 4.48 -21.24 10.05
C GLU A 237 4.44 -19.83 9.47
N LYS A 238 3.78 -18.87 10.14
CA LYS A 238 3.81 -17.45 9.76
C LYS A 238 5.23 -16.88 9.82
N LYS A 239 5.99 -17.17 10.89
CA LYS A 239 7.39 -16.72 11.04
C LYS A 239 8.27 -17.28 9.93
N ARG A 240 8.16 -18.58 9.64
CA ARG A 240 8.90 -19.24 8.54
C ARG A 240 8.56 -18.64 7.18
N LYS A 241 7.27 -18.38 6.91
CA LYS A 241 6.81 -17.73 5.67
C LYS A 241 7.37 -16.30 5.55
N LEU A 242 7.42 -15.56 6.65
CA LEU A 242 7.95 -14.19 6.68
C LEU A 242 9.47 -14.17 6.45
N GLU A 243 10.19 -15.15 6.98
CA GLU A 243 11.62 -15.33 6.75
C GLU A 243 11.94 -15.65 5.29
N LEU A 244 11.14 -16.51 4.64
CA LEU A 244 11.24 -16.77 3.20
C LEU A 244 11.07 -15.49 2.37
N LEU A 245 10.09 -14.66 2.70
CA LEU A 245 9.87 -13.38 2.02
C LEU A 245 11.03 -12.40 2.23
N ARG A 246 11.66 -12.40 3.42
CA ARG A 246 12.87 -11.60 3.69
C ARG A 246 14.07 -12.07 2.88
N MET A 247 14.29 -13.38 2.78
CA MET A 247 15.37 -13.95 1.97
C MET A 247 15.18 -13.63 0.49
N GLU A 248 13.94 -13.73 -0.01
CA GLU A 248 13.60 -13.37 -1.38
C GLU A 248 13.85 -11.88 -1.65
N ARG A 249 13.44 -11.00 -0.73
CA ARG A 249 13.72 -9.57 -0.80
C ARG A 249 15.22 -9.28 -0.85
N LEU A 250 16.02 -9.88 0.04
CA LEU A 250 17.48 -9.71 0.06
C LEU A 250 18.16 -10.28 -1.19
N LYS A 251 17.56 -11.28 -1.84
CA LYS A 251 18.04 -11.80 -3.12
C LYS A 251 17.78 -10.78 -4.23
N ARG A 252 16.56 -10.22 -4.28
CA ARG A 252 16.19 -9.17 -5.25
C ARG A 252 17.04 -7.92 -5.10
N GLU A 253 17.23 -7.43 -3.87
CA GLU A 253 18.08 -6.27 -3.59
C GLU A 253 19.55 -6.54 -3.99
N ARG A 254 20.06 -7.76 -3.77
CA ARG A 254 21.42 -8.13 -4.24
C ARG A 254 21.53 -8.19 -5.75
N GLU A 255 20.53 -8.74 -6.44
CA GLU A 255 20.48 -8.80 -7.91
C GLU A 255 20.41 -7.40 -8.52
N GLU A 256 19.54 -6.54 -7.98
CA GLU A 256 19.45 -5.13 -8.39
C GLU A 256 20.75 -4.38 -8.11
N ARG A 257 21.35 -4.58 -6.93
CA ARG A 257 22.65 -3.98 -6.59
C ARG A 257 23.74 -4.42 -7.56
N LYS A 258 23.84 -5.71 -7.88
CA LYS A 258 24.76 -6.23 -8.89
C LYS A 258 24.50 -5.62 -10.27
N ARG A 259 23.24 -5.46 -10.66
CA ARG A 259 22.86 -4.82 -11.92
C ARG A 259 23.29 -3.35 -11.95
N THR A 260 23.06 -2.61 -10.87
CA THR A 260 23.50 -1.20 -10.77
C THR A 260 25.01 -1.08 -10.75
N GLU A 261 25.69 -1.98 -10.06
CA GLU A 261 27.15 -2.04 -9.99
C GLU A 261 27.74 -2.33 -11.37
N GLY A 262 27.17 -3.28 -12.11
CA GLY A 262 27.58 -3.54 -13.50
C GLY A 262 27.36 -2.35 -14.43
N LEU A 263 26.27 -1.59 -14.26
CA LEU A 263 26.07 -0.35 -15.02
C LEU A 263 27.09 0.73 -14.65
N LEU A 264 27.39 0.89 -13.36
CA LEU A 264 28.40 1.83 -12.86
C LEU A 264 29.81 1.43 -13.27
N ALA A 265 30.14 0.13 -13.29
CA ALA A 265 31.42 -0.39 -13.76
C ALA A 265 31.63 -0.10 -15.25
N LYS A 266 30.58 -0.30 -16.08
CA LYS A 266 30.58 0.12 -17.49
C LYS A 266 30.80 1.62 -17.66
N LEU A 267 30.19 2.44 -16.81
CA LEU A 267 30.39 3.90 -16.83
C LEU A 267 31.81 4.31 -16.39
N ARG A 268 32.42 3.55 -15.47
CA ARG A 268 33.80 3.74 -15.01
C ARG A 268 34.86 3.21 -15.98
N GLY A 269 34.46 2.50 -17.03
CA GLY A 269 35.38 1.87 -17.99
C GLY A 269 36.09 0.63 -17.46
N GLU A 270 35.61 0.05 -16.36
CA GLU A 270 36.13 -1.22 -15.83
C GLU A 270 35.60 -2.37 -16.69
N LYS A 271 36.50 -3.16 -17.28
CA LYS A 271 36.16 -4.39 -18.02
C LYS A 271 35.65 -5.43 -17.02
N THR A 272 34.34 -5.47 -16.78
CA THR A 272 33.68 -6.64 -16.19
C THR A 272 33.75 -7.79 -17.18
N GLU A 273 34.29 -8.94 -16.76
CA GLU A 273 34.25 -10.18 -17.51
C GLU A 273 32.80 -10.48 -17.90
N GLU A 274 32.53 -10.46 -19.20
CA GLU A 274 31.21 -10.73 -19.75
C GLU A 274 30.85 -12.18 -19.42
N GLU A 275 29.81 -12.37 -18.60
CA GLU A 275 29.14 -13.67 -18.49
C GLU A 275 28.75 -14.09 -19.91
N LYS A 276 29.47 -15.09 -20.46
CA LYS A 276 29.17 -15.70 -21.75
C LYS A 276 27.67 -15.96 -21.83
N GLU A 277 27.01 -15.26 -22.75
CA GLU A 277 25.59 -15.42 -23.01
C GLU A 277 25.32 -16.91 -23.27
N LYS A 278 24.52 -17.54 -22.40
CA LYS A 278 24.02 -18.89 -22.67
C LYS A 278 23.25 -18.82 -23.99
N PRO A 279 23.49 -19.74 -24.94
CA PRO A 279 22.80 -19.73 -26.22
C PRO A 279 21.28 -19.74 -25.98
N GLN A 280 20.56 -18.79 -26.59
CA GLN A 280 19.10 -18.74 -26.53
C GLN A 280 18.52 -19.96 -27.27
N THR A 281 18.44 -21.11 -26.60
CA THR A 281 17.67 -22.24 -27.09
C THR A 281 16.19 -21.99 -26.82
N GLY A 282 15.49 -21.43 -27.82
CA GLY A 282 14.04 -21.30 -27.84
C GLY A 282 13.56 -19.97 -28.41
N GLY A 283 13.58 -19.84 -29.75
CA GLY A 283 13.12 -18.65 -30.48
C GLY A 283 11.71 -18.22 -30.06
N LYS A 284 11.62 -17.04 -29.43
CA LYS A 284 10.34 -16.40 -29.13
C LYS A 284 9.73 -15.94 -30.47
N LYS A 285 8.62 -16.56 -30.87
CA LYS A 285 7.86 -16.18 -32.07
C LYS A 285 7.13 -14.87 -31.80
N TYR A 286 7.69 -13.76 -32.25
CA TYR A 286 6.98 -12.48 -32.28
C TYR A 286 5.92 -12.49 -33.40
N ASN A 287 4.79 -11.82 -33.17
CA ASN A 287 3.76 -11.62 -34.20
C ASN A 287 4.27 -10.61 -35.25
N ASN A 288 4.35 -11.03 -36.52
CA ASN A 288 4.93 -10.28 -37.65
C ASN A 288 4.32 -8.88 -37.88
N GLN A 289 3.15 -8.61 -37.32
CA GLN A 289 2.48 -7.32 -37.48
C GLN A 289 3.15 -6.17 -36.72
N PHE A 290 3.85 -6.48 -35.62
CA PHE A 290 4.33 -5.43 -34.71
C PHE A 290 5.85 -5.26 -34.72
N ASN A 291 6.62 -6.26 -35.17
CA ASN A 291 8.09 -6.17 -35.33
C ASN A 291 8.59 -7.16 -36.41
N PRO A 292 8.57 -6.79 -37.70
CA PRO A 292 8.89 -7.69 -38.81
C PRO A 292 10.39 -8.09 -38.87
N GLU A 293 11.29 -7.19 -38.47
CA GLU A 293 12.74 -7.44 -38.48
C GLU A 293 13.17 -8.53 -37.49
N LEU A 294 12.56 -8.56 -36.30
CA LEU A 294 12.82 -9.58 -35.28
C LEU A 294 12.20 -10.94 -35.65
N ALA A 295 11.06 -10.93 -36.36
CA ALA A 295 10.42 -12.17 -36.79
C ALA A 295 11.19 -12.89 -37.90
N ARG A 296 11.91 -12.14 -38.76
CA ARG A 296 12.74 -12.66 -39.86
C ARG A 296 13.96 -13.44 -39.40
N GLN A 297 14.45 -13.19 -38.18
CA GLN A 297 15.61 -13.89 -37.61
C GLN A 297 15.37 -15.38 -37.37
N ASN A 298 14.11 -15.84 -37.38
CA ASN A 298 13.73 -17.24 -37.16
C ASN A 298 13.66 -18.09 -38.44
N TYR A 299 13.91 -17.52 -39.63
CA TYR A 299 13.78 -18.20 -40.94
C TYR A 299 15.12 -18.54 -41.60
N LYS A 300 16.20 -18.67 -40.83
CA LYS A 300 17.50 -19.15 -41.32
C LYS A 300 17.77 -20.58 -40.89
#